data_AF-A0A5B0GPR3-F1
#
_entry.id   AF-A0A5B0GPR3-F1
#
_cell.length_a   1.000
_cell.length_b   1.000
_cell.length_c   1.000
_cell.angle_alpha   90.00
_cell.angle_beta   90.00
_cell.angle_gamma   90.00
#
_symmetry.space_group_name_H-M   'P 1'
#
loop_
_entity.id
_entity.type
_entity.pdbx_description
1 polymer ?
#
loop_
_entity_poly.entity_id
_entity_poly.type
_entity_poly.pdbx_seq_one_letter_code
_entity_poly.pdbx_strand_id
1 'polypeptide(L)'
;MKTGSIYSASDKALFEALNQPKVTRSDLRQLFMSRGIVVSHQTSREALALHFSRLMHDYNDFQLLARLFGTKARTERIASFRVISKAKMQNFETAAHAVIEQIKKEDDSATMSYQKDGTLQISVRYKTMHFDKSEFKQIVNKSAIITVETSGKDLVLRGPQNDKVDGWCRTLLSNVEAQVDGVLEIDEISLENEPLPSVRSKFFADLINAMSGFKRHDVTDVYVFKPKVKIKELDESEESDPKDVQLGVHISRASLRGEGVLQSAELQTLAQRGFYISKIIWQATRNSEIDSDLFEFEAQFSEPETCTKFSYLPRGYYGYMGPNEYAVSRTQCTLEEDRELSKLIEAAARSSLPANSQGIARKLTSTKKRPAVSAKKSVDESSDASLEESQAATTK
;
A
#
# COMPACT_ATOMS: atom_id res chain seq x y z
N MET A 1 -19.97 -18.86 -11.49
CA MET A 1 -18.84 -19.21 -12.38
C MET A 1 -17.59 -18.61 -11.78
N LYS A 2 -16.60 -19.46 -11.51
CA LYS A 2 -15.38 -19.18 -10.74
C LYS A 2 -14.45 -18.31 -11.59
N THR A 3 -13.65 -17.44 -10.98
CA THR A 3 -12.55 -16.71 -11.66
C THR A 3 -11.45 -17.68 -12.07
N GLY A 4 -11.78 -18.51 -13.06
CA GLY A 4 -10.87 -19.26 -13.90
C GLY A 4 -10.15 -18.26 -14.79
N SER A 5 -9.19 -17.59 -14.20
CA SER A 5 -8.12 -16.95 -14.94
C SER A 5 -7.46 -18.00 -15.84
N ILE A 6 -7.71 -17.87 -17.14
CA ILE A 6 -7.10 -18.68 -18.19
C ILE A 6 -5.63 -18.28 -18.23
N TYR A 7 -4.77 -19.07 -17.56
CA TYR A 7 -3.33 -18.89 -17.63
C TYR A 7 -2.80 -19.76 -18.74
N SER A 8 -2.48 -19.14 -19.87
CA SER A 8 -1.63 -19.74 -20.87
C SER A 8 -0.35 -18.91 -20.91
N ALA A 9 0.77 -19.51 -20.50
CA ALA A 9 2.08 -18.90 -20.71
C ALA A 9 2.55 -19.30 -22.11
N SER A 10 2.98 -18.32 -22.90
CA SER A 10 3.56 -18.61 -24.21
C SER A 10 4.90 -19.35 -24.07
N ASP A 11 5.30 -20.11 -25.09
CA ASP A 11 6.60 -20.77 -25.17
C ASP A 11 7.75 -19.78 -24.91
N LYS A 12 7.62 -18.54 -25.41
CA LYS A 12 8.56 -17.45 -25.15
C LYS A 12 8.62 -17.09 -23.66
N ALA A 13 7.48 -16.92 -23.01
CA ALA A 13 7.42 -16.62 -21.59
C ALA A 13 8.03 -17.73 -20.74
N LEU A 14 7.79 -19.00 -21.10
CA LEU A 14 8.40 -20.18 -20.46
C LEU A 14 9.92 -20.20 -20.64
N PHE A 15 10.39 -20.01 -21.87
CA PHE A 15 11.82 -19.96 -22.18
C PHE A 15 12.54 -18.86 -21.38
N GLU A 16 11.98 -17.65 -21.37
CA GLU A 16 12.54 -16.52 -20.63
C GLU A 16 12.52 -16.76 -19.12
N ALA A 17 11.41 -17.30 -18.60
CA ALA A 17 11.26 -17.62 -17.18
C ALA A 17 12.32 -18.62 -16.70
N LEU A 18 12.49 -19.73 -17.41
CA LEU A 18 13.44 -20.79 -17.05
C LEU A 18 14.91 -20.36 -17.11
N ASN A 19 15.21 -19.32 -17.90
CA ASN A 19 16.54 -18.74 -17.97
C ASN A 19 16.85 -17.77 -16.82
N GLN A 20 15.85 -17.32 -16.04
CA GLN A 20 16.08 -16.40 -14.92
C GLN A 20 16.98 -17.02 -13.84
N PRO A 21 17.84 -16.22 -13.17
CA PRO A 21 18.73 -16.71 -12.10
C PRO A 21 18.00 -17.41 -10.95
N LYS A 22 16.73 -17.04 -10.72
CA LYS A 22 15.90 -17.58 -9.65
C LYS A 22 15.55 -19.06 -9.85
N VAL A 23 15.55 -19.55 -11.09
CA VAL A 23 15.35 -20.97 -11.39
C VAL A 23 16.70 -21.68 -11.25
N THR A 24 16.79 -22.60 -10.31
CA THR A 24 18.02 -23.37 -10.06
C THR A 24 18.13 -24.56 -11.02
N ARG A 25 19.33 -25.17 -11.10
CA ARG A 25 19.48 -26.43 -11.86
C ARG A 25 18.66 -27.56 -11.24
N SER A 26 18.48 -27.60 -9.92
CA SER A 26 17.61 -28.58 -9.26
C SER A 26 16.16 -28.41 -9.68
N ASP A 27 15.67 -27.17 -9.77
CA ASP A 27 14.28 -26.89 -10.19
C ASP A 27 14.04 -27.37 -11.63
N LEU A 28 14.99 -27.09 -12.55
CA LEU A 28 14.95 -27.59 -13.92
C LEU A 28 14.93 -29.12 -13.96
N ARG A 29 15.78 -29.79 -13.19
CA ARG A 29 15.78 -31.26 -13.12
C ARG A 29 14.46 -31.80 -12.61
N GLN A 30 13.87 -31.18 -11.59
CA GLN A 30 12.57 -31.58 -11.05
C GLN A 30 11.45 -31.42 -12.09
N LEU A 31 11.45 -30.33 -12.85
CA LEU A 31 10.51 -30.07 -13.94
C LEU A 31 10.58 -31.13 -15.06
N PHE A 32 11.80 -31.58 -15.42
CA PHE A 32 11.96 -32.67 -16.40
C PHE A 32 11.63 -34.04 -15.81
N MET A 33 12.03 -34.29 -14.56
CA MET A 33 11.77 -35.54 -13.86
C MET A 33 10.28 -35.77 -13.62
N SER A 34 9.49 -34.72 -13.35
CA SER A 34 8.03 -34.83 -13.23
C SER A 34 7.35 -35.28 -14.53
N ARG A 35 8.06 -35.20 -15.66
CA ARG A 35 7.63 -35.75 -16.96
C ARG A 35 8.32 -37.07 -17.32
N GLY A 36 9.08 -37.67 -16.40
CA GLY A 36 9.85 -38.89 -16.67
C GLY A 36 11.05 -38.67 -17.60
N ILE A 37 11.49 -37.43 -17.82
CA ILE A 37 12.62 -37.09 -18.67
C ILE A 37 13.88 -36.94 -17.80
N VAL A 38 14.90 -37.73 -18.10
CA VAL A 38 16.21 -37.62 -17.43
C VAL A 38 17.11 -36.68 -18.22
N VAL A 39 17.65 -35.67 -17.54
CA VAL A 39 18.54 -34.67 -18.15
C VAL A 39 19.97 -34.82 -17.65
N SER A 40 20.94 -34.71 -18.56
CA SER A 40 22.36 -34.74 -18.23
C SER A 40 22.80 -33.47 -17.49
N HIS A 41 23.79 -33.63 -16.62
CA HIS A 41 24.43 -32.50 -15.93
C HIS A 41 25.20 -31.56 -16.87
N GLN A 42 25.59 -32.05 -18.05
CA GLN A 42 26.37 -31.30 -19.04
C GLN A 42 25.47 -30.44 -19.96
N THR A 43 24.17 -30.71 -20.02
CA THR A 43 23.25 -29.94 -20.87
C THR A 43 23.14 -28.50 -20.37
N SER A 44 23.25 -27.54 -21.30
CA SER A 44 23.15 -26.12 -20.96
C SER A 44 21.73 -25.76 -20.51
N ARG A 45 21.62 -24.74 -19.64
CA ARG A 45 20.32 -24.22 -19.19
C ARG A 45 19.46 -23.77 -20.36
N GLU A 46 20.05 -23.08 -21.32
CA GLU A 46 19.36 -22.57 -22.50
C GLU A 46 18.73 -23.69 -23.32
N ALA A 47 19.48 -24.78 -23.57
CA ALA A 47 18.97 -25.94 -24.30
C ALA A 47 17.82 -26.64 -23.53
N LEU A 48 17.95 -26.77 -22.21
CA LEU A 48 16.89 -27.30 -21.36
C LEU A 48 15.65 -26.39 -21.38
N ALA A 49 15.82 -25.08 -21.26
CA ALA A 49 14.71 -24.13 -21.30
C ALA A 49 13.98 -24.18 -22.65
N LEU A 50 14.73 -24.22 -23.76
CA LEU A 50 14.19 -24.28 -25.12
C LEU A 50 13.45 -25.59 -25.38
N HIS A 51 13.98 -26.72 -24.89
CA HIS A 51 13.31 -28.00 -25.02
C HIS A 51 12.04 -28.04 -24.18
N PHE A 52 12.11 -27.58 -22.92
CA PHE A 52 10.96 -27.56 -22.03
C PHE A 52 9.84 -26.69 -22.59
N SER A 53 10.14 -25.49 -23.08
CA SER A 53 9.14 -24.53 -23.56
C SER A 53 8.36 -24.98 -24.79
N ARG A 54 8.81 -26.02 -25.49
CA ARG A 54 8.14 -26.60 -26.67
C ARG A 54 7.22 -27.76 -26.30
N LEU A 55 7.20 -28.18 -25.03
CA LEU A 55 6.35 -29.27 -24.56
C LEU A 55 4.93 -28.76 -24.29
N MET A 56 3.98 -29.68 -24.23
CA MET A 56 2.64 -29.35 -23.75
C MET A 56 2.69 -29.15 -22.24
N HIS A 57 2.23 -27.99 -21.79
CA HIS A 57 2.23 -27.59 -20.39
C HIS A 57 0.83 -27.69 -19.80
N ASP A 58 0.75 -28.24 -18.59
CA ASP A 58 -0.49 -28.33 -17.83
C ASP A 58 -0.57 -27.25 -16.74
N TYR A 59 -1.68 -27.27 -16.00
CA TYR A 59 -1.87 -26.36 -14.86
C TYR A 59 -0.81 -26.56 -13.76
N ASN A 60 -0.34 -27.79 -13.54
CA ASN A 60 0.61 -28.10 -12.48
C ASN A 60 2.00 -27.53 -12.79
N ASP A 61 2.41 -27.58 -14.06
CA ASP A 61 3.62 -26.92 -14.55
C ASP A 61 3.59 -25.42 -14.26
N PHE A 62 2.46 -24.79 -14.61
CA PHE A 62 2.26 -23.37 -14.33
C PHE A 62 2.30 -23.08 -12.83
N GLN A 63 1.66 -23.92 -12.00
CA GLN A 63 1.65 -23.74 -10.55
C GLN A 63 3.05 -23.89 -9.94
N LEU A 64 3.84 -24.85 -10.42
CA LEU A 64 5.22 -25.06 -9.97
C LEU A 64 6.10 -23.85 -10.33
N LEU A 65 6.03 -23.38 -11.57
CA LEU A 65 6.75 -22.19 -12.02
C LEU A 65 6.30 -20.95 -11.24
N ALA A 66 4.99 -20.73 -11.08
CA ALA A 66 4.47 -19.62 -10.29
C ALA A 66 4.96 -19.65 -8.84
N ARG A 67 5.14 -20.83 -8.22
CA ARG A 67 5.75 -20.96 -6.89
C ARG A 67 7.22 -20.55 -6.89
N LEU A 68 8.00 -20.99 -7.88
CA LEU A 68 9.42 -20.60 -8.02
C LEU A 68 9.56 -19.08 -8.19
N PHE A 69 8.69 -18.46 -8.99
CA PHE A 69 8.69 -17.02 -9.19
C PHE A 69 7.98 -16.24 -8.09
N GLY A 70 7.23 -16.92 -7.22
CA GLY A 70 6.59 -16.39 -6.03
C GLY A 70 7.55 -15.48 -5.25
N THR A 71 7.19 -14.20 -5.14
CA THR A 71 8.01 -13.24 -4.40
C THR A 71 7.62 -13.32 -2.94
N LYS A 72 8.59 -13.42 -2.01
CA LYS A 72 8.28 -13.27 -0.58
C LYS A 72 7.62 -11.91 -0.41
N ALA A 73 6.39 -11.90 0.11
CA ALA A 73 5.66 -10.66 0.31
C ALA A 73 6.51 -9.75 1.20
N ARG A 74 6.77 -8.53 0.73
CA ARG A 74 7.41 -7.50 1.54
C ARG A 74 6.42 -7.12 2.65
N THR A 75 6.92 -6.95 3.87
CA THR A 75 6.10 -6.42 4.97
C THR A 75 5.57 -5.05 4.55
N GLU A 76 4.25 -4.89 4.64
CA GLU A 76 3.57 -3.65 4.29
C GLU A 76 3.52 -2.75 5.53
N ARG A 77 3.54 -1.42 5.31
CA ARG A 77 3.36 -0.46 6.41
C ARG A 77 1.94 -0.61 6.97
N ILE A 78 1.78 -0.32 8.24
CA ILE A 78 0.51 -0.37 8.96
C ILE A 78 -0.05 1.04 9.02
N ALA A 79 -1.37 1.16 8.94
CA ALA A 79 -2.11 2.35 9.29
C ALA A 79 -3.16 2.04 10.36
N SER A 80 -3.58 3.09 11.07
CA SER A 80 -4.50 3.00 12.20
C SER A 80 -5.62 4.02 12.12
N PHE A 81 -6.83 3.59 12.43
CA PHE A 81 -8.02 4.41 12.59
C PHE A 81 -8.51 4.27 14.03
N ARG A 82 -8.57 5.37 14.78
CA ARG A 82 -9.11 5.36 16.15
C ARG A 82 -10.57 5.80 16.13
N VAL A 83 -11.43 5.07 16.81
CA VAL A 83 -12.85 5.36 16.92
C VAL A 83 -13.14 5.82 18.35
N ILE A 84 -13.52 7.09 18.48
CA ILE A 84 -13.74 7.79 19.77
C ILE A 84 -15.21 7.66 20.23
N SER A 85 -16.09 7.20 19.35
CA SER A 85 -17.53 7.08 19.61
C SER A 85 -17.88 5.88 20.53
N LYS A 86 -19.16 5.78 20.92
CA LYS A 86 -19.71 4.68 21.75
C LYS A 86 -19.77 3.31 21.05
N ALA A 87 -19.08 3.11 19.93
CA ALA A 87 -19.03 1.84 19.24
C ALA A 87 -18.47 0.74 20.15
N LYS A 88 -19.10 -0.43 20.14
CA LYS A 88 -18.67 -1.61 20.92
C LYS A 88 -18.02 -2.64 20.00
N MET A 89 -17.23 -3.54 20.58
CA MET A 89 -16.60 -4.65 19.83
C MET A 89 -17.65 -5.47 19.05
N GLN A 90 -18.84 -5.68 19.62
CA GLN A 90 -19.97 -6.37 18.95
C GLN A 90 -20.41 -5.73 17.63
N ASN A 91 -20.33 -4.40 17.52
CA ASN A 91 -20.61 -3.71 16.26
C ASN A 91 -19.55 -4.03 15.20
N PHE A 92 -18.28 -4.10 15.62
CA PHE A 92 -17.16 -4.49 14.75
C PHE A 92 -17.24 -5.95 14.33
N GLU A 93 -17.70 -6.87 15.20
CA GLU A 93 -17.95 -8.27 14.85
C GLU A 93 -18.99 -8.40 13.74
N THR A 94 -20.14 -7.73 13.92
CA THR A 94 -21.24 -7.77 12.97
C THR A 94 -20.82 -7.16 11.64
N ALA A 95 -20.11 -6.02 11.67
CA ALA A 95 -19.54 -5.39 10.49
C ALA A 95 -18.48 -6.26 9.79
N ALA A 96 -17.64 -6.96 10.57
CA ALA A 96 -16.62 -7.85 10.05
C ALA A 96 -17.24 -9.04 9.30
N HIS A 97 -18.33 -9.62 9.81
CA HIS A 97 -19.07 -10.67 9.09
C HIS A 97 -19.54 -10.20 7.71
N ALA A 98 -20.14 -9.00 7.62
CA ALA A 98 -20.57 -8.43 6.36
C ALA A 98 -19.41 -8.20 5.37
N VAL A 99 -18.27 -7.70 5.85
CA VAL A 99 -17.06 -7.50 5.04
C VAL A 99 -16.48 -8.85 4.57
N ILE A 100 -16.45 -9.86 5.44
CA ILE A 100 -15.97 -11.20 5.10
C ILE A 100 -16.85 -11.84 4.01
N GLU A 101 -18.17 -11.65 4.07
CA GLU A 101 -19.08 -12.10 3.02
C GLU A 101 -18.81 -11.39 1.68
N GLN A 102 -18.54 -10.09 1.71
CA GLN A 102 -18.16 -9.34 0.50
C GLN A 102 -16.85 -9.87 -0.09
N ILE A 103 -15.82 -10.07 0.73
CA ILE A 103 -14.52 -10.59 0.27
C ILE A 103 -14.68 -11.98 -0.35
N LYS A 104 -15.49 -12.85 0.28
CA LYS A 104 -15.77 -14.19 -0.26
C LYS A 104 -16.54 -14.17 -1.58
N LYS A 105 -17.36 -13.15 -1.84
CA LYS A 105 -18.02 -12.96 -3.15
C LYS A 105 -17.02 -12.59 -4.24
N GLU A 106 -15.89 -12.00 -3.89
CA GLU A 106 -14.80 -11.63 -4.80
C GLU A 106 -13.77 -12.75 -5.00
N ASP A 107 -14.07 -14.00 -4.58
CA ASP A 107 -13.19 -15.19 -4.66
C ASP A 107 -11.89 -15.08 -3.83
N ASP A 108 -11.85 -14.12 -2.91
CA ASP A 108 -10.79 -13.97 -1.91
C ASP A 108 -11.21 -14.70 -0.61
N SER A 109 -10.24 -15.15 0.19
CA SER A 109 -10.52 -15.89 1.43
C SER A 109 -10.35 -14.99 2.64
N ALA A 110 -11.33 -14.97 3.54
CA ALA A 110 -11.25 -14.22 4.78
C ALA A 110 -11.82 -15.02 5.96
N THR A 111 -11.14 -14.93 7.09
CA THR A 111 -11.51 -15.58 8.36
C THR A 111 -11.40 -14.61 9.52
N MET A 112 -12.28 -14.76 10.49
CA MET A 112 -12.29 -13.99 11.73
C MET A 112 -11.84 -14.87 12.90
N SER A 113 -11.03 -14.32 13.79
CA SER A 113 -10.58 -15.00 15.01
C SER A 113 -10.33 -14.00 16.12
N TYR A 114 -10.39 -14.47 17.37
CA TYR A 114 -9.98 -13.70 18.54
C TYR A 114 -8.59 -14.09 18.99
N GLN A 115 -7.78 -13.10 19.36
CA GLN A 115 -6.54 -13.32 20.07
C GLN A 115 -6.79 -13.45 21.58
N LYS A 116 -5.79 -13.97 22.31
CA LYS A 116 -5.88 -14.21 23.77
C LYS A 116 -6.19 -12.96 24.58
N ASP A 117 -5.88 -11.78 24.05
CA ASP A 117 -6.10 -10.48 24.68
C ASP A 117 -7.45 -9.83 24.31
N GLY A 118 -8.33 -10.55 23.61
CA GLY A 118 -9.63 -10.03 23.17
C GLY A 118 -9.57 -9.19 21.90
N THR A 119 -8.40 -9.09 21.25
CA THR A 119 -8.28 -8.42 19.94
C THR A 119 -9.00 -9.23 18.86
N LEU A 120 -9.89 -8.57 18.12
CA LEU A 120 -10.54 -9.13 16.95
C LEU A 120 -9.59 -9.08 15.76
N GLN A 121 -9.35 -10.22 15.12
CA GLN A 121 -8.45 -10.35 13.99
C GLN A 121 -9.20 -10.87 12.76
N ILE A 122 -9.10 -10.13 11.66
CA ILE A 122 -9.62 -10.53 10.34
C ILE A 122 -8.41 -10.82 9.45
N SER A 123 -8.22 -12.10 9.15
CA SER A 123 -7.15 -12.56 8.26
C SER A 123 -7.70 -12.74 6.85
N VAL A 124 -7.14 -11.99 5.89
CA VAL A 124 -7.56 -12.01 4.49
C VAL A 124 -6.41 -12.50 3.63
N ARG A 125 -6.64 -13.50 2.78
CA ARG A 125 -5.74 -13.88 1.69
C ARG A 125 -6.42 -13.54 0.38
N TYR A 126 -5.73 -12.72 -0.41
CA TYR A 126 -6.25 -12.18 -1.64
C TYR A 126 -5.22 -12.17 -2.75
N LYS A 127 -5.68 -12.07 -3.98
CA LYS A 127 -4.81 -11.96 -5.15
C LYS A 127 -4.79 -10.54 -5.69
N THR A 128 -3.63 -10.12 -6.18
CA THR A 128 -3.46 -8.87 -6.92
C THR A 128 -2.81 -9.18 -8.26
N MET A 129 -3.37 -8.63 -9.34
CA MET A 129 -2.85 -8.78 -10.69
C MET A 129 -2.01 -7.56 -11.08
N HIS A 130 -0.84 -7.82 -11.63
CA HIS A 130 0.19 -6.86 -12.01
C HIS A 130 0.52 -7.04 -13.49
N PHE A 131 -0.14 -6.27 -14.36
CA PHE A 131 0.03 -6.37 -15.82
C PHE A 131 1.43 -5.92 -16.31
N ASP A 132 2.18 -5.23 -15.46
CA ASP A 132 3.56 -4.77 -15.69
C ASP A 132 4.60 -5.89 -15.52
N LYS A 133 4.20 -7.06 -14.99
CA LYS A 133 5.10 -8.18 -14.72
C LYS A 133 4.98 -9.29 -15.76
N SER A 134 6.05 -10.08 -15.88
CA SER A 134 6.05 -11.34 -16.64
C SER A 134 4.92 -12.26 -16.17
N GLU A 135 4.38 -13.08 -17.05
CA GLU A 135 3.20 -13.94 -16.89
C GLU A 135 3.18 -14.73 -15.57
N PHE A 136 4.32 -15.33 -15.18
CA PHE A 136 4.45 -16.09 -13.93
C PHE A 136 4.55 -15.25 -12.64
N LYS A 137 4.66 -13.93 -12.77
CA LYS A 137 4.75 -12.95 -11.66
C LYS A 137 3.58 -11.96 -11.66
N GLN A 138 2.66 -12.06 -12.62
CA GLN A 138 1.51 -11.16 -12.70
C GLN A 138 0.60 -11.32 -11.49
N ILE A 139 0.48 -12.53 -10.93
CA ILE A 139 -0.31 -12.74 -9.73
C ILE A 139 0.56 -12.85 -8.51
N VAL A 140 0.27 -11.95 -7.58
CA VAL A 140 0.87 -11.96 -6.26
C VAL A 140 -0.22 -12.34 -5.28
N ASN A 141 -0.02 -13.51 -4.64
CA ASN A 141 -0.79 -13.89 -3.48
C ASN A 141 -0.34 -12.99 -2.31
N LYS A 142 -1.29 -12.28 -1.71
CA LYS A 142 -1.06 -11.42 -0.56
C LYS A 142 -1.88 -11.91 0.63
N SER A 143 -1.39 -11.59 1.82
CA SER A 143 -2.09 -11.78 3.07
C SER A 143 -2.12 -10.47 3.83
N ALA A 144 -3.29 -10.06 4.30
CA ALA A 144 -3.48 -8.93 5.18
C ALA A 144 -4.11 -9.39 6.48
N ILE A 145 -3.70 -8.74 7.56
CA ILE A 145 -4.28 -8.91 8.89
C ILE A 145 -4.84 -7.56 9.29
N ILE A 146 -6.14 -7.51 9.49
CA ILE A 146 -6.83 -6.34 10.06
C ILE A 146 -7.14 -6.68 11.51
N THR A 147 -6.78 -5.78 12.44
CA THR A 147 -7.01 -5.98 13.88
C THR A 147 -7.87 -4.86 14.45
N VAL A 148 -8.80 -5.21 15.33
CA VAL A 148 -9.56 -4.26 16.14
C VAL A 148 -9.25 -4.55 17.60
N GLU A 149 -8.72 -3.57 18.30
CA GLU A 149 -8.39 -3.68 19.72
C GLU A 149 -9.00 -2.55 20.53
N THR A 150 -9.16 -2.80 21.84
CA THR A 150 -9.60 -1.77 22.78
C THR A 150 -8.38 -1.04 23.33
N SER A 151 -8.38 0.29 23.25
CA SER A 151 -7.36 1.18 23.79
C SER A 151 -8.01 2.15 24.77
N GLY A 152 -8.11 1.75 26.03
CA GLY A 152 -8.82 2.51 27.06
C GLY A 152 -10.33 2.53 26.79
N LYS A 153 -10.87 3.70 26.43
CA LYS A 153 -12.29 3.87 26.05
C LYS A 153 -12.52 3.76 24.54
N ASP A 154 -11.48 3.85 23.74
CA ASP A 154 -11.55 3.93 22.29
C ASP A 154 -11.27 2.58 21.66
N LEU A 155 -11.76 2.37 20.43
CA LEU A 155 -11.40 1.22 19.62
C LEU A 155 -10.42 1.62 18.53
N VAL A 156 -9.36 0.84 18.33
CA VAL A 156 -8.35 1.10 17.31
C VAL A 156 -8.36 -0.01 16.28
N LEU A 157 -8.67 0.36 15.03
CA LEU A 157 -8.58 -0.49 13.86
C LEU A 157 -7.20 -0.31 13.23
N ARG A 158 -6.47 -1.40 13.00
CA ARG A 158 -5.20 -1.39 12.26
C ARG A 158 -5.22 -2.35 11.09
N GLY A 159 -4.50 -1.98 10.03
CA GLY A 159 -4.30 -2.86 8.89
C GLY A 159 -3.16 -2.38 8.00
N PRO A 160 -2.67 -3.24 7.08
CA PRO A 160 -1.74 -2.84 6.05
C PRO A 160 -2.24 -1.66 5.20
N GLN A 161 -1.38 -0.68 4.97
CA GLN A 161 -1.64 0.49 4.14
C GLN A 161 -1.52 0.12 2.65
N ASN A 162 -2.62 -0.37 2.08
CA ASN A 162 -2.79 -0.57 0.65
C ASN A 162 -4.25 -0.32 0.24
N ASP A 163 -4.51 -0.04 -1.04
CA ASP A 163 -5.82 0.41 -1.51
C ASP A 163 -6.96 -0.60 -1.23
N LYS A 164 -6.69 -1.91 -1.33
CA LYS A 164 -7.70 -2.95 -1.03
C LYS A 164 -8.05 -2.99 0.46
N VAL A 165 -7.03 -3.01 1.33
CA VAL A 165 -7.21 -3.08 2.79
C VAL A 165 -7.79 -1.78 3.34
N ASP A 166 -7.37 -0.62 2.84
CA ASP A 166 -7.96 0.69 3.16
C ASP A 166 -9.44 0.71 2.78
N GLY A 167 -9.80 0.18 1.60
CA GLY A 167 -11.18 -0.03 1.18
C GLY A 167 -11.97 -0.90 2.16
N TRP A 168 -11.44 -2.06 2.56
CA TRP A 168 -12.10 -2.93 3.55
C TRP A 168 -12.24 -2.27 4.92
N CYS A 169 -11.22 -1.55 5.39
CA CYS A 169 -11.27 -0.82 6.65
C CYS A 169 -12.37 0.26 6.62
N ARG A 170 -12.46 1.04 5.53
CA ARG A 170 -13.53 2.04 5.35
C ARG A 170 -14.91 1.43 5.25
N THR A 171 -15.07 0.31 4.54
CA THR A 171 -16.35 -0.42 4.48
C THR A 171 -16.74 -0.94 5.87
N LEU A 172 -15.77 -1.45 6.64
CA LEU A 172 -16.00 -1.88 8.01
C LEU A 172 -16.49 -0.71 8.87
N LEU A 173 -15.80 0.43 8.83
CA LEU A 173 -16.19 1.64 9.56
C LEU A 173 -17.58 2.14 9.14
N SER A 174 -17.90 2.12 7.85
CA SER A 174 -19.23 2.48 7.33
C SER A 174 -20.33 1.54 7.86
N ASN A 175 -20.05 0.24 7.94
CA ASN A 175 -20.99 -0.75 8.47
C ASN A 175 -21.18 -0.60 9.98
N VAL A 176 -20.15 -0.16 10.71
CA VAL A 176 -20.25 0.15 12.14
C VAL A 176 -21.07 1.43 12.35
N GLU A 177 -20.85 2.47 11.55
CA GLU A 177 -21.63 3.72 11.60
C GLU A 177 -23.13 3.46 11.38
N ALA A 178 -23.50 2.54 10.48
CA ALA A 178 -24.89 2.16 10.24
C ALA A 178 -25.57 1.42 11.43
N GLN A 179 -24.79 0.92 12.39
CA GLN A 179 -25.29 0.17 13.56
C GLN A 179 -25.31 1.01 14.85
N VAL A 180 -24.71 2.20 14.84
CA VAL A 180 -24.59 3.05 16.03
C VAL A 180 -25.52 4.24 15.87
N ASP A 181 -26.32 4.50 16.91
CA ASP A 181 -27.14 5.72 16.97
C ASP A 181 -26.23 6.94 17.18
N GLY A 182 -25.95 7.67 16.10
CA GLY A 182 -25.15 8.90 16.13
C GLY A 182 -24.14 8.98 14.99
N VAL A 183 -23.20 9.92 15.11
CA VAL A 183 -22.09 10.08 14.15
C VAL A 183 -20.89 9.29 14.66
N LEU A 184 -20.27 8.50 13.78
CA LEU A 184 -19.04 7.79 14.10
C LEU A 184 -17.86 8.76 14.00
N GLU A 185 -17.30 9.14 15.14
CA GLU A 185 -16.08 9.96 15.18
C GLU A 185 -14.83 9.10 15.00
N ILE A 186 -14.09 9.37 13.92
CA ILE A 186 -12.86 8.68 13.55
C ILE A 186 -11.69 9.66 13.65
N ASP A 187 -10.67 9.31 14.43
CA ASP A 187 -9.44 10.06 14.60
C ASP A 187 -8.27 9.40 13.85
N GLU A 188 -7.95 9.98 12.69
CA GLU A 188 -6.82 9.62 11.83
C GLU A 188 -5.64 10.56 12.06
N ILE A 189 -4.42 10.02 12.03
CA ILE A 189 -3.19 10.81 12.05
C ILE A 189 -3.04 11.49 10.68
N SER A 190 -3.24 12.81 10.63
CA SER A 190 -3.20 13.62 9.41
C SER A 190 -2.66 15.01 9.73
N LEU A 191 -1.96 15.63 8.77
CA LEU A 191 -1.51 17.03 8.82
C LEU A 191 -2.11 17.86 7.69
N GLU A 192 -3.29 17.45 7.20
CA GLU A 192 -4.01 18.11 6.11
C GLU A 192 -4.33 19.57 6.42
N ASN A 193 -4.69 19.87 7.68
CA ASN A 193 -5.02 21.21 8.14
C ASN A 193 -3.78 22.06 8.50
N GLU A 194 -2.56 21.52 8.36
CA GLU A 194 -1.33 22.22 8.67
C GLU A 194 -0.64 22.67 7.38
N PRO A 195 -0.74 23.96 7.01
CA PRO A 195 -0.12 24.44 5.77
C PRO A 195 1.39 24.65 5.91
N LEU A 196 1.92 24.78 7.13
CA LEU A 196 3.31 25.18 7.39
C LEU A 196 4.29 24.00 7.21
N PRO A 197 5.25 24.08 6.25
CA PRO A 197 6.25 23.04 6.03
C PRO A 197 7.11 22.71 7.26
N SER A 198 7.40 23.73 8.08
CA SER A 198 8.18 23.60 9.31
C SER A 198 7.46 22.73 10.35
N VAL A 199 6.16 22.94 10.55
CA VAL A 199 5.33 22.15 11.47
C VAL A 199 5.22 20.70 10.99
N ARG A 200 5.01 20.50 9.68
CA ARG A 200 4.99 19.15 9.06
C ARG A 200 6.27 18.37 9.30
N SER A 201 7.41 19.05 9.23
CA SER A 201 8.72 18.42 9.47
C SER A 201 8.97 18.20 10.96
N LYS A 202 8.52 19.13 11.80
CA LYS A 202 8.60 19.03 13.25
C LYS A 202 7.83 17.81 13.78
N PHE A 203 6.68 17.48 13.23
CA PHE A 203 5.94 16.26 13.57
C PHE A 203 6.82 15.01 13.54
N PHE A 204 7.66 14.83 12.51
CA PHE A 204 8.56 13.68 12.42
C PHE A 204 9.71 13.76 13.42
N ALA A 205 10.24 14.95 13.68
CA ALA A 205 11.27 15.14 14.70
C ALA A 205 10.74 14.86 16.12
N ASP A 206 9.51 15.25 16.42
CA ASP A 206 8.85 14.98 17.70
C ASP A 206 8.54 13.48 17.81
N LEU A 207 8.02 12.85 16.74
CA LEU A 207 7.68 11.43 16.69
C LEU A 207 8.85 10.51 17.04
N ILE A 208 10.02 10.73 16.43
CA ILE A 208 11.19 9.87 16.65
C ILE A 208 11.79 10.01 18.04
N ASN A 209 11.51 11.13 18.73
CA ASN A 209 11.98 11.39 20.08
C ASN A 209 10.93 11.02 21.15
N ALA A 210 9.65 10.93 20.78
CA ALA A 210 8.53 10.61 21.68
C ALA A 210 8.26 9.10 21.85
N MET A 211 9.02 8.23 21.18
CA MET A 211 8.85 6.78 21.31
C MET A 211 9.28 6.31 22.71
N SER A 212 8.29 5.93 23.52
CA SER A 212 8.51 5.45 24.88
C SER A 212 9.40 4.20 24.91
N GLY A 213 10.37 4.19 25.84
CA GLY A 213 11.29 3.07 26.02
C GLY A 213 12.45 3.01 25.02
N PHE A 214 12.50 3.93 24.04
CA PHE A 214 13.56 3.97 23.03
C PHE A 214 14.36 5.28 23.10
N LYS A 215 15.62 5.20 22.67
CA LYS A 215 16.49 6.35 22.42
C LYS A 215 16.92 6.30 20.98
N ARG A 216 16.65 7.40 20.27
CA ARG A 216 17.09 7.58 18.89
C ARG A 216 18.61 7.46 18.82
N HIS A 217 19.06 6.54 17.98
CA HIS A 217 20.47 6.36 17.62
C HIS A 217 20.81 7.29 16.46
N ASP A 218 20.17 7.09 15.30
CA ASP A 218 20.41 7.88 14.10
C ASP A 218 19.17 7.96 13.19
N VAL A 219 19.19 8.88 12.21
CA VAL A 219 18.21 8.97 11.12
C VAL A 219 18.92 8.67 9.82
N THR A 220 18.59 7.52 9.21
CA THR A 220 19.30 7.00 8.04
C THR A 220 18.78 7.56 6.73
N ASP A 221 17.46 7.81 6.64
CA ASP A 221 16.83 8.26 5.41
C ASP A 221 15.75 9.31 5.70
N VAL A 222 15.77 10.41 4.95
CA VAL A 222 14.75 11.45 4.98
C VAL A 222 14.28 11.73 3.56
N TYR A 223 12.97 11.68 3.35
CA TYR A 223 12.35 12.08 2.10
C TYR A 223 11.59 13.37 2.33
N VAL A 224 11.83 14.32 1.45
CA VAL A 224 11.19 15.62 1.50
C VAL A 224 10.34 15.88 0.26
N PHE A 225 9.29 16.67 0.45
CA PHE A 225 8.34 17.03 -0.59
C PHE A 225 8.11 18.53 -0.63
N LYS A 226 7.90 19.06 -1.84
CA LYS A 226 7.46 20.43 -2.08
C LYS A 226 6.33 20.40 -3.12
N PRO A 227 5.12 20.89 -2.81
CA PRO A 227 4.02 20.92 -3.76
C PRO A 227 4.34 21.87 -4.92
N LYS A 228 3.80 21.54 -6.10
CA LYS A 228 3.80 22.48 -7.24
C LYS A 228 2.86 23.64 -6.90
N VAL A 229 3.35 24.87 -7.04
CA VAL A 229 2.48 26.04 -6.99
C VAL A 229 1.57 25.97 -8.22
N LYS A 230 0.28 25.69 -8.02
CA LYS A 230 -0.71 25.85 -9.08
C LYS A 230 -0.87 27.34 -9.28
N ILE A 231 -0.26 27.89 -10.33
CA ILE A 231 -0.60 29.23 -10.81
C ILE A 231 -2.07 29.11 -11.17
N LYS A 232 -2.96 29.69 -10.35
CA LYS A 232 -4.31 29.96 -10.81
C LYS A 232 -4.13 30.87 -12.01
N GLU A 233 -4.62 30.46 -13.17
CA GLU A 233 -4.80 31.34 -14.32
C GLU A 233 -5.60 32.54 -13.79
N LEU A 234 -4.89 33.60 -13.44
CA LEU A 234 -5.46 34.89 -13.13
C LEU A 234 -5.98 35.38 -14.47
N ASP A 235 -7.29 35.60 -14.52
CA ASP A 235 -8.01 36.29 -15.58
C ASP A 235 -7.15 37.45 -16.10
N GLU A 236 -7.02 37.53 -17.43
CA GLU A 236 -6.25 38.53 -18.18
C GLU A 236 -6.71 39.95 -17.83
N SER A 237 -6.25 40.48 -16.70
CA SER A 237 -6.48 41.86 -16.32
C SER A 237 -5.26 42.43 -15.59
N GLU A 238 -4.57 43.25 -16.37
CA GLU A 238 -3.67 44.34 -15.99
C GLU A 238 -2.21 43.99 -15.66
N GLU A 239 -1.37 44.32 -16.65
CA GLU A 239 -0.02 44.88 -16.54
C GLU A 239 0.70 44.65 -15.20
N SER A 240 1.24 43.46 -15.05
CA SER A 240 2.35 43.22 -14.12
C SER A 240 3.58 42.78 -14.92
N ASP A 241 4.71 43.43 -14.60
CA ASP A 241 6.01 43.30 -15.26
C ASP A 241 6.37 41.87 -15.72
N PRO A 242 6.88 41.68 -16.95
CA PRO A 242 7.21 40.37 -17.51
C PRO A 242 8.56 39.85 -16.98
N LYS A 243 8.75 39.80 -15.65
CA LYS A 243 10.01 39.36 -15.03
C LYS A 243 9.96 38.10 -14.18
N ASP A 244 8.80 37.48 -13.95
CA ASP A 244 8.74 36.27 -13.09
C ASP A 244 7.84 35.15 -13.62
N VAL A 245 7.78 34.93 -14.93
CA VAL A 245 7.35 33.63 -15.45
C VAL A 245 8.52 32.65 -15.31
N GLN A 246 8.76 32.16 -14.08
CA GLN A 246 9.60 30.98 -13.88
C GLN A 246 8.89 29.75 -14.47
N LEU A 247 9.00 29.58 -15.79
CA LEU A 247 8.99 28.27 -16.46
C LEU A 247 10.28 27.51 -16.07
N GLY A 248 10.57 27.45 -14.78
CA GLY A 248 11.82 27.05 -14.18
C GLY A 248 11.68 25.71 -13.46
N VAL A 249 12.72 24.89 -13.56
CA VAL A 249 12.87 23.56 -12.96
C VAL A 249 12.23 23.46 -11.55
N HIS A 250 11.17 22.65 -11.42
CA HIS A 250 10.53 22.36 -10.13
C HIS A 250 10.89 20.95 -9.63
N ILE A 251 11.56 20.89 -8.48
CA ILE A 251 11.82 19.65 -7.76
C ILE A 251 10.67 19.42 -6.78
N SER A 252 9.90 18.35 -7.00
CA SER A 252 8.76 17.98 -6.13
C SER A 252 9.17 17.08 -4.97
N ARG A 253 10.19 16.24 -5.18
CA ARG A 253 10.67 15.25 -4.21
C ARG A 253 12.19 15.19 -4.22
N ALA A 254 12.77 15.05 -3.03
CA ALA A 254 14.17 14.72 -2.85
C ALA A 254 14.30 13.71 -1.69
N SER A 255 15.36 12.91 -1.71
CA SER A 255 15.66 11.97 -0.62
C SER A 255 17.14 12.06 -0.27
N LEU A 256 17.42 12.08 1.02
CA LEU A 256 18.76 12.06 1.59
C LEU A 256 18.93 10.74 2.33
N ARG A 257 20.08 10.08 2.14
CA ARG A 257 20.42 8.81 2.77
C ARG A 257 21.86 8.83 3.23
N GLY A 258 22.12 8.45 4.46
CA GLY A 258 23.45 8.48 5.08
C GLY A 258 23.35 8.38 6.59
N GLU A 259 24.37 8.88 7.27
CA GLU A 259 24.40 8.98 8.74
C GLU A 259 24.14 10.43 9.16
N GLY A 260 23.40 10.66 10.25
CA GLY A 260 23.15 12.00 10.78
C GLY A 260 22.34 12.90 9.83
N VAL A 261 21.51 12.33 8.95
CA VAL A 261 20.82 13.05 7.87
C VAL A 261 20.01 14.24 8.39
N LEU A 262 19.44 14.11 9.59
CA LEU A 262 18.62 15.14 10.22
C LEU A 262 19.41 16.41 10.58
N GLN A 263 20.73 16.33 10.77
CA GLN A 263 21.60 17.49 11.03
C GLN A 263 22.33 18.01 9.78
N SER A 264 22.16 17.37 8.63
CA SER A 264 22.87 17.72 7.39
C SER A 264 22.54 19.13 6.89
N ALA A 265 23.54 19.82 6.36
CA ALA A 265 23.37 21.16 5.75
C ALA A 265 22.46 21.10 4.51
N GLU A 266 22.47 19.97 3.81
CA GLU A 266 21.63 19.67 2.65
C GLU A 266 20.16 19.67 3.03
N LEU A 267 19.79 18.99 4.14
CA LEU A 267 18.41 18.98 4.62
C LEU A 267 17.96 20.37 5.06
N GLN A 268 18.83 21.12 5.76
CA GLN A 268 18.54 22.50 6.16
C GLN A 268 18.30 23.40 4.94
N THR A 269 19.11 23.25 3.89
CA THR A 269 18.94 23.98 2.63
C THR A 269 17.61 23.63 1.96
N LEU A 270 17.22 22.36 1.95
CA LEU A 270 15.91 21.95 1.42
C LEU A 270 14.76 22.54 2.24
N ALA A 271 14.86 22.52 3.57
CA ALA A 271 13.86 23.12 4.45
C ALA A 271 13.70 24.63 4.20
N GLN A 272 14.80 25.36 4.05
CA GLN A 272 14.79 26.79 3.69
C GLN A 272 14.12 27.05 2.33
N ARG A 273 14.21 26.10 1.39
CA ARG A 273 13.55 26.17 0.08
C ARG A 273 12.07 25.77 0.12
N GLY A 274 11.51 25.52 1.30
CA GLY A 274 10.10 25.19 1.52
C GLY A 274 9.75 23.72 1.35
N PHE A 275 10.74 22.82 1.36
CA PHE A 275 10.48 21.39 1.45
C PHE A 275 10.12 20.99 2.88
N TYR A 276 9.28 19.96 3.03
CA TYR A 276 9.00 19.34 4.31
C TYR A 276 9.17 17.82 4.27
N ILE A 277 9.43 17.23 5.42
CA ILE A 277 9.57 15.77 5.56
C ILE A 277 8.23 15.10 5.28
N SER A 278 8.23 14.10 4.39
CA SER A 278 7.07 13.25 4.12
C SER A 278 7.28 11.80 4.56
N LYS A 279 8.54 11.39 4.72
CA LYS A 279 8.93 10.06 5.19
C LYS A 279 10.27 10.14 5.92
N ILE A 280 10.38 9.37 7.00
CA ILE A 280 11.59 9.22 7.79
C ILE A 280 11.87 7.74 8.07
N ILE A 281 13.15 7.36 8.05
CA ILE A 281 13.65 6.06 8.52
C ILE A 281 14.70 6.36 9.58
N TRP A 282 14.55 5.77 10.75
CA TRP A 282 15.45 6.01 11.88
C TRP A 282 15.78 4.72 12.60
N GLN A 283 16.88 4.77 13.33
CA GLN A 283 17.35 3.71 14.17
C GLN A 283 17.26 4.13 15.63
N ALA A 284 16.90 3.21 16.51
CA ALA A 284 16.85 3.43 17.95
C ALA A 284 17.19 2.17 18.73
N THR A 285 17.68 2.37 19.95
CA THR A 285 17.95 1.30 20.91
C THR A 285 16.98 1.41 22.08
N ARG A 286 16.73 0.30 22.78
CA ARG A 286 15.92 0.26 23.99
C ARG A 286 16.69 0.89 25.15
N ASN A 287 16.05 1.78 25.90
CA ASN A 287 16.69 2.53 26.99
C ASN A 287 17.06 1.65 28.19
N SER A 288 16.35 0.54 28.37
CA SER A 288 16.51 -0.36 29.51
C SER A 288 17.67 -1.35 29.38
N GLU A 289 18.29 -1.45 28.21
CA GLU A 289 19.23 -2.51 27.85
C GLU A 289 20.55 -1.92 27.38
N ILE A 290 21.67 -2.37 27.98
CA ILE A 290 23.02 -1.90 27.62
C ILE A 290 23.47 -2.56 26.31
N ASP A 291 23.05 -3.81 26.10
CA ASP A 291 23.27 -4.69 24.96
C ASP A 291 22.05 -4.73 24.01
N SER A 292 21.29 -3.63 23.96
CA SER A 292 20.11 -3.52 23.08
C SER A 292 20.51 -3.67 21.61
N ASP A 293 19.74 -4.48 20.90
CA ASP A 293 19.72 -4.49 19.44
C ASP A 293 19.37 -3.11 18.87
N LEU A 294 19.81 -2.85 17.64
CA LEU A 294 19.53 -1.61 16.92
C LEU A 294 18.28 -1.78 16.05
N PHE A 295 17.15 -1.25 16.52
CA PHE A 295 15.88 -1.33 15.81
C PHE A 295 15.78 -0.27 14.72
N GLU A 296 15.26 -0.66 13.55
CA GLU A 296 15.02 0.24 12.42
C GLU A 296 13.51 0.43 12.22
N PHE A 297 13.09 1.68 12.17
CA PHE A 297 11.69 2.06 12.02
C PHE A 297 11.49 2.94 10.80
N GLU A 298 10.26 2.93 10.29
CA GLU A 298 9.85 3.75 9.16
C GLU A 298 8.48 4.37 9.43
N ALA A 299 8.32 5.65 9.10
CA ALA A 299 7.05 6.37 9.17
C ALA A 299 6.93 7.32 7.97
N GLN A 300 5.72 7.45 7.42
CA GLN A 300 5.46 8.30 6.26
C GLN A 300 4.01 8.73 6.15
N PHE A 301 3.79 9.83 5.42
CA PHE A 301 2.51 10.13 4.78
C PHE A 301 2.53 9.59 3.35
N SER A 302 1.61 8.68 3.03
CA SER A 302 1.54 8.08 1.69
C SER A 302 1.09 9.10 0.63
N GLU A 303 0.32 10.10 1.04
CA GLU A 303 -0.03 11.26 0.22
C GLU A 303 0.72 12.50 0.74
N PRO A 304 1.92 12.79 0.23
CA PRO A 304 2.73 13.89 0.75
C PRO A 304 2.14 15.27 0.45
N GLU A 305 1.34 15.41 -0.61
CA GLU A 305 0.71 16.68 -0.97
C GLU A 305 -0.32 17.12 0.08
N THR A 306 -1.19 16.20 0.50
CA THR A 306 -2.22 16.42 1.52
C THR A 306 -1.75 16.08 2.94
N CYS A 307 -0.60 15.41 3.09
CA CYS A 307 -0.12 14.86 4.37
C CYS A 307 -1.16 13.98 5.08
N THR A 308 -1.82 13.12 4.29
CA THR A 308 -2.78 12.13 4.78
C THR A 308 -2.22 10.71 4.62
N LYS A 309 -2.98 9.70 5.08
CA LYS A 309 -2.60 8.28 4.98
C LYS A 309 -1.25 8.01 5.67
N PHE A 310 -1.16 8.46 6.92
CA PHE A 310 -0.03 8.15 7.77
C PHE A 310 0.11 6.63 7.92
N SER A 311 1.33 6.13 7.75
CA SER A 311 1.63 4.71 7.88
C SER A 311 3.04 4.51 8.41
N TYR A 312 3.24 3.40 9.13
CA TYR A 312 4.48 3.12 9.82
C TYR A 312 4.83 1.63 9.78
N LEU A 313 6.09 1.30 10.00
CA LEU A 313 6.58 -0.07 9.93
C LEU A 313 7.83 -0.24 10.82
N PRO A 314 7.79 -1.14 11.80
CA PRO A 314 9.01 -1.74 12.35
C PRO A 314 9.67 -2.57 11.25
N ARG A 315 10.84 -2.16 10.76
CA ARG A 315 11.51 -2.85 9.64
C ARG A 315 12.27 -4.08 10.10
N GLY A 316 12.61 -4.14 11.38
CA GLY A 316 13.43 -5.17 12.00
C GLY A 316 14.49 -4.57 12.90
N TYR A 317 15.50 -5.37 13.23
CA TYR A 317 16.64 -4.95 14.05
C TYR A 317 17.95 -5.51 13.51
N TYR A 318 19.05 -4.89 13.93
CA TYR A 318 20.41 -5.38 13.74
C TYR A 318 20.92 -5.89 15.09
N GLY A 319 21.30 -7.17 15.14
CA GLY A 319 21.72 -7.83 16.37
C GLY A 319 22.96 -7.15 16.97
N TYR A 320 22.95 -6.93 18.28
CA TYR A 320 24.09 -6.41 19.02
C TYR A 320 25.27 -7.40 18.96
N MET A 321 26.47 -6.89 18.67
CA MET A 321 27.72 -7.67 18.64
C MET A 321 28.76 -7.13 19.62
N GLY A 322 28.72 -5.82 19.90
CA GLY A 322 29.64 -5.15 20.81
C GLY A 322 29.35 -3.65 20.88
N PRO A 323 30.15 -2.89 21.64
CA PRO A 323 29.96 -1.44 21.77
C PRO A 323 29.99 -0.75 20.40
N ASN A 324 28.85 -0.16 19.99
CA ASN A 324 28.63 0.44 18.66
C ASN A 324 28.85 -0.52 17.48
N GLU A 325 28.84 -1.83 17.72
CA GLU A 325 28.98 -2.86 16.68
C GLU A 325 27.69 -3.69 16.60
N TYR A 326 27.10 -3.69 15.41
CA TYR A 326 25.86 -4.40 15.11
C TYR A 326 26.03 -5.30 13.88
N ALA A 327 25.19 -6.33 13.78
CA ALA A 327 25.13 -7.20 12.62
C ALA A 327 24.90 -6.41 11.32
N VAL A 328 25.52 -6.84 10.21
CA VAL A 328 25.36 -6.18 8.91
C VAL A 328 23.95 -6.40 8.32
N SER A 329 23.39 -7.59 8.55
CA SER A 329 22.08 -7.98 8.03
C SER A 329 20.97 -7.70 9.04
N ARG A 330 19.86 -7.13 8.56
CA ARG A 330 18.65 -6.91 9.37
C ARG A 330 17.87 -8.21 9.57
N THR A 331 17.46 -8.46 10.81
CA THR A 331 16.55 -9.53 11.22
C THR A 331 15.12 -8.99 11.34
N GLN A 332 14.12 -9.78 10.95
CA GLN A 332 12.71 -9.39 11.12
C GLN A 332 12.28 -9.60 12.58
N CYS A 333 11.47 -8.69 13.13
CA CYS A 333 10.88 -8.90 14.45
C CYS A 333 9.87 -10.05 14.42
N THR A 334 9.54 -10.58 15.59
CA THR A 334 8.42 -11.52 15.72
C THR A 334 7.09 -10.81 15.52
N LEU A 335 6.01 -11.55 15.25
CA LEU A 335 4.67 -10.96 15.08
C LEU A 335 4.19 -10.20 16.32
N GLU A 336 4.52 -10.70 17.51
CA GLU A 336 4.16 -10.07 18.79
C GLU A 336 4.95 -8.77 18.99
N GLU A 337 6.26 -8.81 18.74
CA GLU A 337 7.12 -7.64 18.84
C GLU A 337 6.78 -6.57 17.80
N ASP A 338 6.52 -6.95 16.54
CA ASP A 338 6.05 -6.03 15.50
C ASP A 338 4.78 -5.30 15.95
N ARG A 339 3.85 -6.01 16.60
CA ARG A 339 2.60 -5.45 17.10
C ARG A 339 2.85 -4.46 18.24
N GLU A 340 3.72 -4.77 19.19
CA GLU A 340 4.07 -3.89 20.30
C GLU A 340 4.80 -2.62 19.82
N LEU A 341 5.81 -2.78 18.97
CA LEU A 341 6.55 -1.66 18.37
C LEU A 341 5.63 -0.76 17.54
N SER A 342 4.70 -1.35 16.80
CA SER A 342 3.67 -0.63 16.04
C SER A 342 2.82 0.26 16.94
N LYS A 343 2.41 -0.23 18.12
CA LYS A 343 1.66 0.56 19.11
C LYS A 343 2.48 1.74 19.65
N LEU A 344 3.78 1.53 19.90
CA LEU A 344 4.68 2.58 20.38
C LEU A 344 4.85 3.69 19.33
N ILE A 345 5.02 3.34 18.05
CA ILE A 345 5.10 4.33 16.96
C ILE A 345 3.78 5.10 16.84
N GLU A 346 2.64 4.41 16.89
CA GLU A 346 1.34 5.08 16.83
C GLU A 346 1.13 6.05 18.00
N ALA A 347 1.45 5.63 19.22
CA ALA A 347 1.32 6.47 20.41
C ALA A 347 2.21 7.72 20.31
N ALA A 348 3.47 7.55 19.89
CA ALA A 348 4.41 8.64 19.66
C ALA A 348 3.94 9.58 18.53
N ALA A 349 3.36 9.04 17.46
CA ALA A 349 2.82 9.84 16.37
C ALA A 349 1.64 10.70 16.84
N ARG A 350 0.72 10.13 17.63
CA ARG A 350 -0.43 10.89 18.16
C ARG A 350 -0.02 11.97 19.15
N SER A 351 0.96 11.72 20.01
CA SER A 351 1.48 12.75 20.92
C SER A 351 2.24 13.88 20.20
N SER A 352 2.71 13.62 18.98
CA SER A 352 3.45 14.58 18.15
C SER A 352 2.57 15.39 17.21
N LEU A 353 1.26 15.14 17.18
CA LEU A 353 0.32 15.94 16.39
C LEU A 353 0.27 17.38 16.93
N PRO A 354 0.29 18.40 16.06
CA PRO A 354 0.07 19.77 16.49
C PRO A 354 -1.36 19.95 16.99
N ALA A 355 -1.57 20.90 17.90
CA ALA A 355 -2.85 21.10 18.59
C ALA A 355 -4.05 21.31 17.63
N ASN A 356 -3.81 21.88 16.43
CA ASN A 356 -4.85 22.15 15.44
C ASN A 356 -5.18 20.95 14.53
N SER A 357 -4.46 19.84 14.67
CA SER A 357 -4.64 18.62 13.86
C SER A 357 -5.36 17.48 14.58
N GLN A 358 -5.74 17.67 15.85
CA GLN A 358 -6.49 16.66 16.59
C GLN A 358 -7.97 16.65 16.15
N GLY A 359 -8.46 15.48 15.72
CA GLY A 359 -9.88 15.21 15.55
C GLY A 359 -10.51 15.83 14.30
N ILE A 360 -10.30 15.20 13.13
CA ILE A 360 -11.24 15.37 12.02
C ILE A 360 -12.24 14.24 12.08
N ALA A 361 -13.42 14.50 12.63
CA ALA A 361 -14.61 13.69 12.42
C ALA A 361 -14.96 13.67 10.92
N ARG A 362 -14.36 12.75 10.16
CA ARG A 362 -14.73 12.53 8.76
C ARG A 362 -16.04 11.74 8.73
N LYS A 363 -17.14 12.42 8.34
CA LYS A 363 -18.35 11.72 7.87
C LYS A 363 -17.98 10.91 6.62
N LEU A 364 -18.17 9.59 6.65
CA LEU A 364 -18.06 8.79 5.43
C LEU A 364 -19.22 9.16 4.50
N THR A 365 -18.98 10.05 3.53
CA THR A 365 -19.94 10.24 2.45
C THR A 365 -19.82 9.06 1.48
N SER A 366 -20.79 8.15 1.52
CA SER A 366 -20.91 7.11 0.49
C SER A 366 -21.23 7.75 -0.86
N THR A 367 -20.23 7.92 -1.73
CA THR A 367 -20.49 8.26 -3.14
C THR A 367 -21.01 7.01 -3.84
N LYS A 368 -22.34 6.85 -3.86
CA LYS A 368 -23.04 6.00 -4.84
C LYS A 368 -22.82 6.58 -6.24
N LYS A 369 -21.69 6.28 -6.87
CA LYS A 369 -21.55 6.46 -8.33
C LYS A 369 -22.35 5.35 -9.01
N ARG A 370 -23.61 5.66 -9.36
CA ARG A 370 -24.35 4.89 -10.37
C ARG A 370 -23.53 4.91 -11.67
N PRO A 371 -23.32 3.77 -12.35
CA PRO A 371 -22.76 3.80 -13.70
C PRO A 371 -23.81 4.39 -14.64
N ALA A 372 -23.45 5.50 -15.29
CA ALA A 372 -24.24 6.04 -16.39
C ALA A 372 -24.14 5.05 -17.57
N VAL A 373 -25.24 4.33 -17.82
CA VAL A 373 -25.43 3.54 -19.04
C VAL A 373 -25.64 4.52 -20.18
N SER A 374 -24.58 4.77 -20.96
CA SER A 374 -24.67 5.41 -22.27
C SER A 374 -25.16 4.37 -23.28
N ALA A 375 -26.48 4.23 -23.40
CA ALA A 375 -27.11 3.61 -24.55
C ALA A 375 -27.02 4.58 -25.75
N LYS A 376 -26.03 4.37 -26.63
CA LYS A 376 -26.05 4.96 -27.97
C LYS A 376 -27.12 4.23 -28.78
N LYS A 377 -28.26 4.87 -28.93
CA LYS A 377 -29.31 4.52 -29.88
C LYS A 377 -28.86 5.05 -31.25
N SER A 378 -28.53 4.14 -32.15
CA SER A 378 -28.41 4.41 -33.58
C SER A 378 -29.80 4.76 -34.12
N VAL A 379 -29.95 5.98 -34.64
CA VAL A 379 -31.06 6.35 -35.51
C VAL A 379 -30.41 6.86 -36.78
N ASP A 380 -30.57 6.06 -37.83
CA ASP A 380 -30.38 6.43 -39.22
C ASP A 380 -31.31 7.58 -39.59
N GLU A 381 -30.78 8.58 -40.28
CA GLU A 381 -31.55 9.36 -41.24
C GLU A 381 -30.59 9.84 -42.34
N SER A 382 -30.52 9.05 -43.40
CA SER A 382 -29.87 9.40 -44.67
C SER A 382 -30.84 10.22 -45.51
N SER A 383 -30.37 11.38 -45.96
CA SER A 383 -31.00 12.27 -46.92
C SER A 383 -31.17 11.62 -48.30
N ASP A 384 -32.42 11.57 -48.74
CA ASP A 384 -32.95 12.02 -50.04
C ASP A 384 -32.00 12.07 -51.26
N ALA A 385 -32.33 11.27 -52.29
CA ALA A 385 -32.48 11.77 -53.67
C ALA A 385 -33.02 10.68 -54.63
N SER A 386 -34.11 11.05 -55.30
CA SER A 386 -34.36 10.94 -56.75
C SER A 386 -35.16 9.76 -57.35
N LEU A 387 -36.23 10.18 -58.06
CA LEU A 387 -36.88 9.61 -59.27
C LEU A 387 -37.74 8.35 -59.05
N GLU A 388 -38.90 8.13 -59.66
CA GLU A 388 -39.68 8.75 -60.73
C GLU A 388 -41.08 8.08 -60.72
N GLU A 389 -42.11 8.74 -61.27
CA GLU A 389 -43.30 8.17 -61.95
C GLU A 389 -44.17 7.09 -61.24
N SER A 390 -45.49 7.01 -61.35
CA SER A 390 -46.55 7.61 -62.15
C SER A 390 -47.88 7.01 -61.63
N GLN A 391 -49.00 7.72 -61.84
CA GLN A 391 -50.37 7.22 -62.14
C GLN A 391 -50.97 6.04 -61.31
N ALA A 392 -52.24 5.89 -61.00
CA ALA A 392 -53.53 6.57 -61.13
C ALA A 392 -54.58 5.53 -60.62
N ALA A 393 -55.83 5.95 -60.45
CA ALA A 393 -57.05 5.11 -60.44
C ALA A 393 -57.48 4.39 -59.13
N THR A 394 -58.46 5.03 -58.47
CA THR A 394 -59.85 4.56 -58.31
C THR A 394 -60.12 3.04 -58.22
N THR A 395 -60.74 2.61 -57.12
CA THR A 395 -62.12 2.03 -57.04
C THR A 395 -62.21 0.91 -55.99
N LYS A 396 -63.13 1.12 -55.04
CA LYS A 396 -63.83 0.16 -54.14
C LYS A 396 -63.04 -0.61 -53.09
#